data_AF-A0A6L6FAG4-F1
#
_entry.id   AF-A0A6L6FAG4-F1
#
_cell.length_a   1.000
_cell.length_b   1.000
_cell.length_c   1.000
_cell.angle_alpha   90.00
_cell.angle_beta   90.00
_cell.angle_gamma   90.00
#
_symmetry.space_group_name_H-M   'P 1'
#
loop_
_entity.id
_entity.type
_entity.pdbx_description
1 polymer ?
#
loop_
_entity_poly.entity_id
_entity_poly.type
_entity_poly.pdbx_seq_one_letter_code
_entity_poly.pdbx_strand_id
1 'polypeptide(L)'
;MLPINPVSVLSNIAEMAPVTPAAIPLEDKVKQLFAEYTTSVSQEKADLLEKMNTVDPSDPAKLLELQNQVGNYSLVLNMVSTLTHKSVSAIDTVLKAQ
;
A
#
# COMPACT_ATOMS: atom_id res chain seq x y z
N MET A 1 50.48 -12.26 23.21
CA MET A 1 49.55 -13.08 22.43
C MET A 1 48.28 -13.20 23.25
N LEU A 2 47.26 -12.37 22.98
CA LEU A 2 46.00 -12.34 23.73
C LEU A 2 45.07 -13.48 23.26
N PRO A 3 44.36 -14.19 24.15
CA PRO A 3 43.40 -15.22 23.77
C PRO A 3 42.07 -14.60 23.30
N ILE A 4 41.54 -15.09 22.18
CA ILE A 4 40.21 -14.75 21.65
C ILE A 4 39.17 -15.60 22.37
N ASN A 5 38.20 -14.97 23.04
CA ASN A 5 37.09 -15.63 23.72
C ASN A 5 35.84 -15.64 22.81
N PRO A 6 35.26 -16.79 22.41
CA PRO A 6 34.17 -16.84 21.42
C PRO A 6 32.75 -16.71 21.99
N VAL A 7 32.56 -16.34 23.26
CA VAL A 7 31.23 -16.39 23.92
C VAL A 7 30.57 -15.01 24.02
N SER A 8 30.31 -14.35 22.88
CA SER A 8 29.43 -13.17 22.86
C SER A 8 28.42 -13.15 21.71
N VAL A 9 28.44 -14.14 20.81
CA VAL A 9 27.56 -14.16 19.63
C VAL A 9 26.19 -14.80 19.94
N LEU A 10 26.07 -15.61 20.99
CA LEU A 10 24.84 -16.35 21.29
C LEU A 10 23.77 -15.53 22.04
N SER A 11 24.13 -14.40 22.66
CA SER A 11 23.18 -13.58 23.43
C SER A 11 22.20 -12.78 22.55
N ASN A 12 22.56 -12.50 21.28
CA ASN A 12 21.73 -11.69 20.38
C ASN A 12 20.63 -12.48 19.65
N ILE A 13 20.58 -13.80 19.76
CA ILE A 13 19.58 -14.62 19.06
C ILE A 13 18.27 -14.71 19.85
N ALA A 14 18.32 -14.47 21.17
CA ALA A 14 17.14 -14.54 22.04
C ALA A 14 16.17 -13.34 21.88
N GLU A 15 16.60 -12.26 21.23
CA GLU A 15 15.81 -11.02 21.09
C GLU A 15 15.12 -10.87 19.73
N MET A 16 15.18 -11.89 18.87
CA MET A 16 14.41 -11.99 17.63
C MET A 16 13.10 -12.76 17.81
N ALA A 17 12.51 -12.77 19.01
CA ALA A 17 11.11 -13.14 19.13
C ALA A 17 10.30 -12.12 18.30
N PRO A 18 9.49 -12.55 17.32
CA PRO A 18 8.61 -11.62 16.65
C PRO A 18 7.76 -10.97 17.73
N VAL A 19 7.97 -9.67 17.95
CA VAL A 19 7.05 -8.85 18.73
C VAL A 19 5.72 -8.99 18.03
N THR A 20 4.84 -9.85 18.52
CA THR A 20 3.48 -9.96 18.01
C THR A 20 2.87 -8.59 18.29
N PRO A 21 2.65 -7.74 17.28
CA PRO A 21 2.05 -6.44 17.54
C PRO A 21 0.70 -6.73 18.16
N ALA A 22 0.33 -5.99 19.21
CA ALA A 22 -0.99 -6.12 19.82
C ALA A 22 -2.05 -6.18 18.71
N ALA A 23 -2.84 -7.25 18.70
CA ALA A 23 -3.78 -7.52 17.63
C ALA A 23 -4.81 -6.39 17.56
N ILE A 24 -4.60 -5.48 16.61
CA ILE A 24 -5.53 -4.39 16.33
C ILE A 24 -6.82 -5.04 15.83
N PRO A 25 -8.00 -4.65 16.34
CA PRO A 25 -9.27 -5.11 15.78
C PRO A 25 -9.28 -4.92 14.26
N LEU A 26 -9.81 -5.91 13.52
CA LEU A 26 -9.82 -5.88 12.06
C LEU A 26 -10.50 -4.61 11.53
N GLU A 27 -11.60 -4.19 12.16
CA GLU A 27 -12.31 -2.96 11.81
C GLU A 27 -11.42 -1.72 11.91
N ASP A 28 -10.68 -1.58 13.01
CA ASP A 28 -9.77 -0.45 13.22
C ASP A 28 -8.61 -0.49 12.23
N LYS A 29 -8.10 -1.68 11.90
CA LYS A 29 -7.07 -1.84 10.87
C LYS A 29 -7.57 -1.44 9.48
N VAL A 30 -8.80 -1.81 9.14
CA VAL A 30 -9.43 -1.42 7.86
C VAL A 30 -9.65 0.09 7.80
N LYS A 31 -10.16 0.71 8.87
CA LYS A 31 -10.33 2.17 8.95
C LYS A 31 -9.01 2.90 8.76
N GLN A 32 -7.96 2.45 9.44
CA GLN A 32 -6.62 3.02 9.31
C GLN A 32 -6.12 2.92 7.87
N LEU A 33 -6.11 1.72 7.29
CA LEU A 33 -5.61 1.50 5.93
C LEU A 33 -6.42 2.28 4.89
N PHE A 34 -7.73 2.38 5.06
CA PHE A 34 -8.59 3.16 4.18
C PHE A 34 -8.30 4.66 4.26
N ALA A 35 -8.09 5.20 5.47
CA ALA A 35 -7.73 6.60 5.67
C ALA A 35 -6.36 6.91 5.03
N GLU A 36 -5.34 6.10 5.33
CA GLU A 36 -4.00 6.22 4.75
C GLU A 36 -4.04 6.17 3.22
N TYR A 37 -4.77 5.20 2.66
CA TYR A 37 -4.90 5.04 1.22
C TYR A 37 -5.65 6.21 0.57
N THR A 38 -6.73 6.69 1.20
CA THR A 38 -7.51 7.83 0.67
C THR A 38 -6.68 9.10 0.59
N THR A 39 -5.88 9.38 1.61
CA THR A 39 -4.92 10.50 1.59
C THR A 39 -3.89 10.32 0.49
N SER A 40 -3.28 9.14 0.38
CA SER A 40 -2.27 8.84 -0.65
C SER A 40 -2.81 9.03 -2.07
N VAL A 41 -3.97 8.45 -2.39
CA VAL A 41 -4.60 8.55 -3.71
C VAL A 41 -5.00 10.00 -4.03
N SER A 42 -5.49 10.74 -3.04
CA SER A 42 -5.87 12.14 -3.24
C SER A 42 -4.67 13.01 -3.56
N GLN A 43 -3.54 12.77 -2.88
CA GLN A 43 -2.29 13.45 -3.15
C GLN A 43 -1.75 13.09 -4.54
N GLU A 44 -1.71 11.79 -4.88
CA GLU A 44 -1.25 11.33 -6.20
C GLU A 44 -2.07 11.95 -7.33
N LYS A 45 -3.39 12.04 -7.16
CA LYS A 45 -4.26 12.74 -8.11
C LYS A 45 -3.89 14.22 -8.27
N ALA A 46 -3.64 14.91 -7.16
CA ALA A 46 -3.25 16.33 -7.20
C ALA A 46 -1.92 16.51 -7.94
N ASP A 47 -0.93 15.67 -7.64
CA ASP A 47 0.38 15.67 -8.28
C ASP A 47 0.28 15.39 -9.79
N LEU A 48 -0.58 14.45 -10.20
CA LEU A 48 -0.85 14.15 -11.61
C LEU A 48 -1.47 15.35 -12.33
N LEU A 49 -2.42 16.05 -11.70
CA LEU A 49 -3.04 17.24 -12.27
C LEU A 49 -2.04 18.39 -12.38
N GLU A 50 -1.17 18.58 -11.38
CA GLU A 50 -0.10 19.57 -11.45
C GLU A 50 0.89 19.26 -12.57
N LYS A 51 1.35 18.01 -12.68
CA LYS A 51 2.21 17.55 -13.78
C LYS A 51 1.56 17.76 -15.14
N MET A 52 0.27 17.47 -15.27
CA MET A 52 -0.47 17.70 -16.51
C MET A 52 -0.52 19.18 -16.90
N ASN A 53 -0.60 20.10 -15.93
CA ASN A 53 -0.61 21.53 -16.19
C ASN A 53 0.78 22.13 -16.46
N THR A 54 1.85 21.43 -16.07
CA THR A 54 3.23 21.93 -16.15
C THR A 54 4.07 21.23 -17.21
N VAL A 55 3.62 20.09 -17.73
CA VAL A 55 4.34 19.31 -18.76
C VAL A 55 4.41 20.09 -20.08
N ASP A 56 5.59 20.09 -20.70
CA ASP A 56 5.77 20.66 -22.04
C ASP A 56 5.07 19.73 -23.07
N PRO A 57 4.05 20.21 -23.79
CA PRO A 57 3.34 19.40 -24.78
C PRO A 57 4.20 19.04 -26.00
N SER A 58 5.36 19.67 -26.16
CA SER A 58 6.30 19.37 -27.25
C SER A 58 7.33 18.29 -26.87
N ASP A 59 7.32 17.82 -25.62
CA ASP A 59 8.23 16.78 -25.12
C ASP A 59 7.52 15.42 -25.02
N PRO A 60 7.59 14.57 -26.06
CA PRO A 60 6.86 13.30 -26.10
C PRO A 60 7.32 12.30 -25.02
N ALA A 61 8.57 12.40 -24.54
CA ALA A 61 9.07 11.52 -23.49
C ALA A 61 8.37 11.82 -22.15
N LYS A 62 8.24 13.11 -21.80
CA LYS A 62 7.52 13.52 -20.59
C LYS A 62 6.02 13.23 -20.68
N LEU A 63 5.43 13.38 -21.86
CA LEU A 63 4.02 13.02 -22.07
C LEU A 63 3.77 11.52 -21.87
N LEU A 64 4.68 10.66 -22.36
CA LEU A 64 4.60 9.22 -22.15
C LEU A 64 4.74 8.85 -20.67
N GLU A 65 5.64 9.52 -19.94
CA GLU A 65 5.79 9.32 -18.50
C GLU A 65 4.50 9.69 -17.76
N LEU A 66 3.93 10.87 -18.05
CA LEU A 66 2.65 11.30 -17.48
C LEU A 66 1.53 10.30 -17.80
N GLN A 67 1.45 9.82 -19.04
CA GLN A 67 0.46 8.82 -19.46
C GLN A 67 0.59 7.52 -18.67
N ASN A 68 1.82 7.04 -18.45
CA ASN A 68 2.08 5.85 -17.64
C ASN A 68 1.65 6.05 -16.19
N GLN A 69 1.93 7.22 -15.60
CA GLN A 69 1.53 7.52 -14.24
C GLN A 69 -0.01 7.58 -14.10
N VAL A 70 -0.70 8.24 -15.03
CA VAL A 70 -2.18 8.27 -15.07
C VAL A 70 -2.76 6.87 -15.28
N GLY A 71 -2.15 6.06 -16.15
CA GLY A 71 -2.57 4.69 -16.42
C GLY A 71 -2.47 3.81 -15.17
N ASN A 72 -1.34 3.88 -14.45
CA ASN A 72 -1.13 3.15 -13.20
C ASN A 72 -2.13 3.57 -12.11
N TYR A 73 -2.34 4.87 -11.92
CA TYR A 73 -3.33 5.40 -10.98
C TYR A 73 -4.73 4.82 -11.25
N SER A 74 -5.17 4.86 -12.52
CA SER A 74 -6.47 4.31 -12.94
C SER A 74 -6.56 2.80 -12.72
N LEU A 75 -5.51 2.05 -13.07
CA LEU A 75 -5.47 0.60 -12.90
C LEU A 75 -5.63 0.20 -11.44
N VAL A 76 -4.87 0.81 -10.54
CA VAL A 76 -4.92 0.51 -9.10
C VAL A 76 -6.30 0.82 -8.52
N LEU A 77 -6.88 1.98 -8.84
CA LEU A 77 -8.22 2.32 -8.37
C LEU A 77 -9.30 1.36 -8.86
N ASN A 78 -9.23 0.96 -10.12
CA ASN A 78 -10.17 -0.01 -10.69
C ASN A 78 -10.04 -1.38 -10.02
N MET A 79 -8.83 -1.82 -9.67
CA MET A 79 -8.62 -3.04 -8.92
C MET A 79 -9.23 -2.96 -7.51
N VAL A 80 -8.99 -1.88 -6.77
CA VAL A 80 -9.55 -1.69 -5.42
C VAL A 80 -11.08 -1.67 -5.46
N SER A 81 -11.67 -0.95 -6.42
CA SER A 81 -13.13 -0.93 -6.64
C SER A 81 -13.67 -2.35 -6.93
N THR A 82 -13.01 -3.07 -7.83
CA THR A 82 -13.41 -4.44 -8.21
C THR A 82 -13.32 -5.41 -7.04
N LEU A 83 -12.21 -5.39 -6.28
CA LEU A 83 -12.04 -6.24 -5.10
C LEU A 83 -13.08 -5.92 -4.02
N THR A 84 -13.33 -4.64 -3.77
CA THR A 84 -14.34 -4.20 -2.81
C THR A 84 -15.72 -4.73 -3.20
N HIS A 85 -16.12 -4.52 -4.45
CA HIS A 85 -17.41 -4.98 -4.95
C HIS A 85 -17.56 -6.51 -4.89
N LYS A 86 -16.52 -7.26 -5.27
CA LYS A 86 -16.53 -8.73 -5.19
C LYS A 86 -16.58 -9.24 -3.75
N SER A 87 -15.88 -8.58 -2.83
CA SER A 87 -15.86 -8.96 -1.41
C SER A 87 -17.24 -8.78 -0.78
N VAL A 88 -17.88 -7.62 -1.00
CA VAL A 88 -19.25 -7.35 -0.52
C VAL A 88 -20.24 -8.34 -1.16
N SER A 89 -20.13 -8.58 -2.46
CA SER A 89 -21.00 -9.55 -3.16
C SER A 89 -20.88 -10.97 -2.58
N ALA A 90 -19.68 -11.40 -2.19
CA ALA A 90 -19.46 -12.69 -1.56
C ALA A 90 -20.12 -12.75 -0.18
N ILE A 91 -20.00 -11.70 0.62
CA ILE A 91 -20.68 -11.59 1.93
C ILE A 91 -22.20 -11.66 1.75
N ASP A 92 -22.75 -10.88 0.83
CA ASP A 92 -24.20 -10.89 0.53
C ASP A 92 -24.69 -12.27 0.09
N THR A 93 -23.89 -12.98 -0.71
CA THR A 93 -24.22 -14.34 -1.17
C THR A 93 -24.30 -15.30 0.01
N VAL A 94 -23.36 -15.23 0.96
CA VAL A 94 -23.36 -16.08 2.16
C VAL A 94 -24.50 -15.73 3.12
N LEU A 95 -24.84 -14.44 3.26
CA LEU A 95 -25.94 -14.00 4.11
C LEU A 95 -27.31 -14.41 3.56
N LYS A 96 -27.50 -14.38 2.23
CA LYS A 96 -28.77 -14.79 1.58
C LYS A 96 -28.95 -16.30 1.47
N ALA A 97 -27.88 -17.08 1.58
CA ALA A 97 -27.90 -18.54 1.53
C ALA A 97 -28.26 -19.21 2.88
N GLN A 98 -28.39 -18.41 3.95
CA GLN A 98 -28.87 -18.81 5.27
C GLN A 98 -30.37 -18.57 5.39
#